data_AF-A0A090X477-F1
#
_entry.id   AF-A0A090X477-F1
#
_cell.length_a   1.000
_cell.length_b   1.000
_cell.length_c   1.000
_cell.angle_alpha   90.00
_cell.angle_beta   90.00
_cell.angle_gamma   90.00
#
_symmetry.space_group_name_H-M   'P 1'
#
loop_
_entity.id
_entity.type
_entity.pdbx_description
1 polymer ?
#
loop_
_entity_poly.entity_id
_entity_poly.type
_entity_poly.pdbx_seq_one_letter_code
_entity_poly.pdbx_strand_id
1 'polypeptide(L)'
;MSYEIGSNNFSFSANYIEDLISPAYTLTDENVRIYQAQNFGAVKKYRLDYNFTGNLKKWIYVNFSLGAQYYDFQTNDNLLEGKRFSINNSIYTGIKLSETTSLNFFNIYFSEFQQHVVRDKGYYKLDTSIEKKLWKGKGLIKISIHDVFDSFRARNISTYSDFSFQFFQKRRTQGLSLFLQYKFDNNKKVNKKSVRSSQTRYRL
;
A
#
# COMPACT_ATOMS: atom_id res chain seq x y z
N MET A 1 -13.17 -1.85 -16.20
CA MET A 1 -12.49 -1.86 -17.51
C MET A 1 -11.05 -1.44 -17.30
N SER A 2 -10.09 -2.13 -17.92
CA SER A 2 -8.66 -1.77 -17.84
C SER A 2 -8.05 -1.78 -19.22
N TYR A 3 -7.03 -0.94 -19.41
CA TYR A 3 -6.32 -0.78 -20.67
C TYR A 3 -4.84 -0.56 -20.40
N GLU A 4 -3.98 -1.24 -21.17
CA GLU A 4 -2.54 -1.23 -20.98
C GLU A 4 -1.83 -0.84 -22.27
N ILE A 5 -0.91 0.13 -22.18
CA ILE A 5 0.00 0.51 -23.26
C ILE A 5 1.42 0.58 -22.72
N GLY A 6 2.23 -0.43 -23.06
CA GLY A 6 3.62 -0.52 -22.64
C GLY A 6 3.72 -0.50 -21.11
N SER A 7 4.43 0.48 -20.56
CA SER A 7 4.61 0.64 -19.10
C SER A 7 3.42 1.28 -18.39
N ASN A 8 2.33 1.61 -19.08
CA ASN A 8 1.18 2.33 -18.55
C ASN A 8 -0.04 1.43 -18.45
N ASN A 9 -0.70 1.43 -17.30
CA ASN A 9 -1.96 0.75 -17.10
C ASN A 9 -3.00 1.75 -16.56
N PHE A 10 -4.14 1.82 -17.23
CA PHE A 10 -5.28 2.64 -16.84
C PHE A 10 -6.44 1.72 -16.51
N SER A 11 -7.19 2.02 -15.46
CA SER A 11 -8.43 1.32 -15.19
C SER A 11 -9.53 2.26 -14.70
N PHE A 12 -10.75 1.91 -15.07
CA PHE A 12 -11.97 2.52 -14.58
C PHE A 12 -12.86 1.45 -13.96
N SER A 13 -13.44 1.76 -12.82
CA SER A 13 -14.48 0.96 -12.19
C SER A 13 -15.63 1.82 -11.71
N ALA A 14 -16.84 1.28 -11.87
CA ALA A 14 -18.06 1.82 -11.29
C ALA A 14 -18.70 0.67 -10.51
N ASN A 15 -19.05 0.92 -9.26
CA ASN A 15 -19.69 -0.04 -8.39
C ASN A 15 -20.91 0.60 -7.77
N TYR A 16 -22.01 -0.14 -7.78
CA TYR A 16 -23.24 0.22 -7.10
C TYR A 16 -23.63 -0.95 -6.22
N ILE A 17 -23.85 -0.65 -4.94
CA ILE A 17 -24.27 -1.62 -3.94
C ILE A 17 -25.57 -1.10 -3.36
N GLU A 18 -26.62 -1.88 -3.55
CA GLU A 18 -27.85 -1.76 -2.78
C GLU A 18 -27.76 -2.67 -1.57
N ASP A 19 -28.49 -2.32 -0.53
CA ASP A 19 -28.61 -3.09 0.68
C ASP A 19 -27.28 -3.44 1.36
N LEU A 20 -26.36 -2.46 1.43
CA LEU A 20 -25.05 -2.64 2.04
C LEU A 20 -25.19 -3.13 3.48
N ILE A 21 -24.76 -4.36 3.74
CA ILE A 21 -24.67 -4.88 5.11
C ILE A 21 -23.47 -4.23 5.79
N SER A 22 -23.72 -3.42 6.81
CA SER A 22 -22.68 -2.75 7.58
C SER A 22 -23.02 -2.73 9.07
N PRO A 23 -22.01 -2.78 9.95
CA PRO A 23 -22.27 -2.55 11.36
C PRO A 23 -22.68 -1.10 11.62
N ALA A 24 -23.78 -0.95 12.34
CA ALA A 24 -24.21 0.32 12.89
C ALA A 24 -24.13 0.28 14.41
N TYR A 25 -23.84 1.45 14.98
CA TYR A 25 -23.94 1.66 16.41
C TYR A 25 -25.20 2.47 16.68
N THR A 26 -25.98 2.02 17.66
CA THR A 26 -27.10 2.77 18.22
C THR A 26 -26.88 2.94 19.72
N LEU A 27 -27.41 4.02 20.27
CA LEU A 27 -27.52 4.20 21.71
C LEU A 27 -28.93 3.80 22.14
N THR A 28 -29.02 3.02 23.22
CA THR A 28 -30.29 2.84 23.93
C THR A 28 -30.59 4.05 24.80
N ASP A 29 -31.82 4.15 25.28
CA ASP A 29 -32.24 5.19 26.24
C ASP A 29 -31.41 5.17 27.54
N GLU A 30 -30.78 4.03 27.87
CA GLU A 30 -29.88 3.85 29.01
C GLU A 30 -28.40 4.18 28.70
N ASN A 31 -28.11 4.79 27.55
CA ASN A 31 -26.76 5.07 27.05
C ASN A 31 -25.88 3.82 26.83
N VAL A 32 -26.48 2.65 26.62
CA VAL A 32 -25.74 1.45 26.24
C VAL A 32 -25.56 1.45 24.73
N ARG A 33 -24.32 1.27 24.27
CA ARG A 33 -24.01 1.17 22.85
C ARG A 33 -24.24 -0.25 22.36
N ILE A 34 -25.13 -0.40 21.39
CA ILE A 34 -25.37 -1.69 20.72
C ILE A 34 -24.65 -1.69 19.37
N TYR A 35 -24.07 -2.83 19.01
CA TYR A 35 -23.47 -3.09 17.71
C TYR A 35 -24.31 -4.13 16.98
N GLN A 36 -24.86 -3.77 15.82
CA GLN A 36 -25.65 -4.70 15.01
C GLN A 36 -25.32 -4.51 13.53
N ALA A 37 -25.18 -5.64 12.81
CA ALA A 37 -25.13 -5.62 11.36
C ALA A 37 -26.55 -5.38 10.83
N GLN A 38 -26.71 -4.35 10.02
CA GLN A 38 -27.98 -4.02 9.38
C GLN A 38 -27.79 -3.75 7.91
N ASN A 39 -28.88 -3.86 7.17
CA ASN A 39 -28.95 -3.25 5.85
C ASN A 39 -28.85 -1.73 6.04
N PHE A 40 -27.66 -1.20 5.80
CA PHE A 40 -27.28 0.12 6.26
C PHE A 40 -27.61 1.20 5.24
N GLY A 41 -27.55 0.91 3.94
CA GLY A 41 -27.74 1.91 2.91
C GLY A 41 -27.30 1.47 1.53
N ALA A 42 -27.18 2.45 0.63
CA ALA A 42 -26.66 2.28 -0.71
C ALA A 42 -25.32 3.00 -0.90
N VAL A 43 -24.47 2.45 -1.76
CA VAL A 43 -23.16 3.03 -2.12
C VAL A 43 -23.03 3.13 -3.63
N LYS A 44 -22.66 4.31 -4.12
CA LYS A 44 -22.17 4.54 -5.48
C LYS A 44 -20.67 4.88 -5.40
N LYS A 45 -19.85 4.16 -6.15
CA LYS A 45 -18.41 4.38 -6.20
C LYS A 45 -17.90 4.35 -7.63
N TYR A 46 -17.28 5.45 -8.05
CA TYR A 46 -16.57 5.54 -9.32
C TYR A 46 -15.08 5.71 -9.03
N ARG A 47 -14.23 4.98 -9.73
CA ARG A 47 -12.78 5.01 -9.50
C ARG A 47 -12.03 4.93 -10.82
N LEU A 48 -11.02 5.78 -10.92
CA LEU A 48 -10.00 5.78 -11.95
C LEU A 48 -8.68 5.44 -11.29
N ASP A 49 -7.94 4.50 -11.88
CA ASP A 49 -6.58 4.17 -11.45
C ASP A 49 -5.63 4.29 -12.65
N TYR A 50 -4.44 4.77 -12.38
CA TYR A 50 -3.33 4.84 -13.32
C TYR A 50 -2.08 4.30 -12.65
N ASN A 51 -1.39 3.40 -13.33
CA ASN A 51 -0.12 2.82 -12.89
C ASN A 51 0.93 2.98 -13.99
N PHE A 52 2.14 3.34 -13.59
CA PHE A 52 3.30 3.40 -14.44
C PHE A 52 4.47 2.64 -13.80
N THR A 53 5.14 1.79 -14.56
CA THR A 53 6.38 1.14 -14.12
C THR A 53 7.41 1.14 -15.22
N GLY A 54 8.51 1.85 -15.02
CA GLY A 54 9.58 1.88 -16.01
C GLY A 54 10.69 2.87 -15.71
N ASN A 55 11.63 2.96 -16.65
CA ASN A 55 12.70 3.95 -16.60
C ASN A 55 12.25 5.22 -17.34
N LEU A 56 12.11 6.35 -16.63
CA LEU A 56 11.90 7.66 -17.26
C LEU A 56 13.16 8.13 -17.99
N LYS A 57 14.33 7.78 -17.43
CA LYS A 57 15.67 7.97 -18.01
C LYS A 57 16.53 6.76 -17.62
N LYS A 58 17.67 6.56 -18.27
CA LYS A 58 18.61 5.46 -17.94
C LYS A 58 19.05 5.43 -16.46
N TRP A 59 18.98 6.59 -15.80
CA TRP A 59 19.36 6.81 -14.41
C TRP A 59 18.17 7.10 -13.47
N ILE A 60 16.92 7.09 -13.96
CA ILE A 60 15.71 7.26 -13.14
C ILE A 60 14.72 6.14 -13.45
N TYR A 61 14.49 5.28 -12.46
CA TYR A 61 13.41 4.31 -12.44
C TYR A 61 12.25 4.84 -11.61
N VAL A 62 11.02 4.66 -12.08
CA VAL A 62 9.81 5.03 -11.35
C VAL A 62 8.80 3.88 -11.40
N ASN A 63 8.22 3.60 -10.24
CA ASN A 63 7.00 2.83 -10.09
C ASN A 63 5.98 3.75 -9.40
N PHE A 64 4.90 4.05 -10.10
CA PHE A 64 3.92 5.07 -9.73
C PHE A 64 2.53 4.46 -9.82
N SER A 65 1.72 4.66 -8.80
CA SER A 65 0.29 4.37 -8.82
C SER A 65 -0.48 5.59 -8.33
N LEU A 66 -1.59 5.89 -8.99
CA LEU A 66 -2.51 6.97 -8.67
C LEU A 66 -3.93 6.42 -8.78
N GLY A 67 -4.73 6.64 -7.75
CA GLY A 67 -6.16 6.34 -7.75
C GLY A 67 -6.95 7.60 -7.41
N ALA A 68 -7.96 7.92 -8.21
CA ALA A 68 -8.95 8.94 -7.93
C ALA A 68 -10.32 8.27 -7.83
N GLN A 69 -11.10 8.57 -6.79
CA GLN A 69 -12.42 7.98 -6.62
C GLN A 69 -13.44 9.02 -6.13
N TYR A 70 -14.67 8.90 -6.62
CA TYR A 70 -15.84 9.52 -6.04
C TYR A 70 -16.65 8.45 -5.31
N TYR A 71 -16.99 8.72 -4.06
CA TYR A 71 -17.77 7.87 -3.19
C TYR A 71 -19.01 8.62 -2.73
N ASP A 72 -20.16 7.97 -2.84
CA ASP A 72 -21.45 8.50 -2.41
C ASP A 72 -22.18 7.41 -1.64
N PHE A 73 -22.48 7.69 -0.39
CA PHE A 73 -23.18 6.80 0.53
C PHE A 73 -24.39 7.50 1.11
N GLN A 74 -25.47 6.75 1.25
CA GLN A 74 -26.70 7.20 1.87
C GLN A 74 -27.32 6.04 2.64
N THR A 75 -27.77 6.29 3.87
CA THR A 75 -28.52 5.29 4.65
C THR A 75 -29.94 5.11 4.14
N ASN A 76 -30.54 3.95 4.40
CA ASN A 76 -31.90 3.64 3.94
C ASN A 76 -32.98 4.58 4.50
N ASP A 77 -32.76 5.11 5.71
CA ASP A 77 -33.62 6.11 6.35
C ASP A 77 -33.34 7.56 5.90
N ASN A 78 -32.35 7.76 5.01
CA ASN A 78 -31.86 9.05 4.52
C ASN A 78 -31.35 10.01 5.61
N LEU A 79 -31.07 9.52 6.82
CA LEU A 79 -30.58 10.36 7.93
C LEU A 79 -29.07 10.64 7.85
N LEU A 80 -28.30 9.75 7.23
CA LEU A 80 -26.85 9.89 7.11
C LEU A 80 -26.44 9.80 5.65
N GLU A 81 -25.67 10.79 5.20
CA GLU A 81 -25.05 10.80 3.88
C GLU A 81 -23.56 11.09 3.95
N GLY A 82 -22.82 10.59 2.96
CA GLY A 82 -21.39 10.73 2.88
C GLY A 82 -20.92 10.78 1.43
N LYS A 83 -20.66 11.99 0.93
CA LYS A 83 -20.11 12.22 -0.41
C LYS A 83 -18.67 12.69 -0.32
N ARG A 84 -17.79 12.05 -1.08
CA ARG A 84 -16.36 12.42 -1.09
C ARG A 84 -15.67 12.04 -2.37
N PHE A 85 -15.01 13.03 -2.97
CA PHE A 85 -13.92 12.78 -3.90
C PHE A 85 -12.61 12.58 -3.12
N SER A 86 -11.84 11.56 -3.49
CA SER A 86 -10.56 11.24 -2.84
C SER A 86 -9.51 10.78 -3.82
N ILE A 87 -8.26 11.09 -3.52
CA ILE A 87 -7.08 10.72 -4.30
C ILE A 87 -6.12 9.95 -3.40
N ASN A 88 -5.49 8.93 -3.94
CA ASN A 88 -4.38 8.23 -3.33
C ASN A 88 -3.27 8.02 -4.34
N ASN A 89 -2.02 8.03 -3.89
CA ASN A 89 -0.90 7.64 -4.73
C ASN A 89 0.20 6.94 -3.93
N SER A 90 0.97 6.12 -4.64
CA SER A 90 2.21 5.53 -4.16
C SER A 90 3.28 5.72 -5.24
N ILE A 91 4.43 6.28 -4.86
CA ILE A 91 5.52 6.60 -5.78
C ILE A 91 6.81 6.02 -5.22
N TYR A 92 7.39 5.06 -5.93
CA TYR A 92 8.76 4.64 -5.75
C TYR A 92 9.63 5.22 -6.86
N THR A 93 10.69 5.93 -6.49
CA THR A 93 11.65 6.51 -7.43
C THR A 93 13.06 6.04 -7.05
N GLY A 94 13.74 5.37 -7.98
CA GLY A 94 15.14 4.98 -7.85
C GLY A 94 16.03 5.79 -8.79
N ILE A 95 17.00 6.51 -8.24
CA ILE A 95 17.92 7.37 -8.97
C ILE A 95 19.32 6.78 -8.88
N LYS A 96 19.93 6.46 -10.02
CA LYS A 96 21.33 6.03 -10.09
C LYS A 96 22.22 7.28 -10.09
N LEU A 97 22.99 7.46 -9.02
CA LEU A 97 23.97 8.53 -8.91
C LEU A 97 25.32 8.14 -9.55
N SER A 98 25.64 6.84 -9.51
CA SER A 98 26.79 6.24 -10.19
C SER A 98 26.49 4.77 -10.50
N GLU A 99 27.45 4.02 -11.04
CA GLU A 99 27.32 2.56 -11.24
C GLU A 99 27.14 1.79 -9.93
N THR A 100 27.59 2.36 -8.81
CA THR A 100 27.58 1.70 -7.50
C THR A 100 26.65 2.37 -6.50
N THR A 101 26.24 3.62 -6.72
CA THR A 101 25.43 4.39 -5.76
C THR A 101 24.04 4.70 -6.31
N SER A 102 23.02 4.45 -5.50
CA SER A 102 21.63 4.82 -5.79
C SER A 102 20.99 5.57 -4.62
N LEU A 103 20.08 6.47 -4.97
CA LEU A 103 19.17 7.15 -4.04
C LEU A 103 17.75 6.69 -4.36
N ASN A 104 17.00 6.28 -3.35
CA ASN A 104 15.61 5.84 -3.51
C ASN A 104 14.68 6.68 -2.65
N PHE A 105 13.51 6.98 -3.19
CA PHE A 105 12.41 7.63 -2.50
C PHE A 105 11.19 6.76 -2.59
N PHE A 106 10.44 6.67 -1.49
CA PHE A 106 9.15 6.01 -1.47
C PHE A 106 8.14 6.92 -0.79
N ASN A 107 7.14 7.34 -1.53
CA ASN A 107 6.07 8.18 -1.07
C ASN A 107 4.74 7.44 -1.09
N ILE A 108 3.94 7.65 -0.05
CA ILE A 108 2.53 7.32 -0.04
C ILE A 108 1.75 8.58 0.36
N TYR A 109 0.65 8.82 -0.34
CA TYR A 109 -0.30 9.87 0.00
C TYR A 109 -1.73 9.36 -0.13
N PHE A 110 -2.57 9.73 0.82
CA PHE A 110 -4.00 9.53 0.80
C PHE A 110 -4.67 10.85 1.22
N SER A 111 -5.57 11.35 0.38
CA SER A 111 -6.47 12.43 0.78
C SER A 111 -7.50 11.91 1.79
N GLU A 112 -8.26 12.84 2.38
CA GLU A 112 -9.46 12.46 3.12
C GLU A 112 -10.40 11.63 2.23
N PHE A 113 -10.93 10.53 2.75
CA PHE A 113 -11.88 9.67 2.06
C PHE A 113 -13.05 9.29 2.96
N GLN A 114 -14.16 8.88 2.34
CA GLN A 114 -15.37 8.44 3.03
C GLN A 114 -15.52 6.92 2.89
N GLN A 115 -15.96 6.28 3.97
CA GLN A 115 -16.37 4.89 4.01
C GLN A 115 -17.59 4.78 4.92
N HIS A 116 -18.77 4.62 4.32
CA HIS A 116 -20.06 4.67 5.01
C HIS A 116 -20.19 5.98 5.82
N VAL A 117 -20.34 5.89 7.15
CA VAL A 117 -20.37 7.02 8.10
C VAL A 117 -18.99 7.47 8.58
N VAL A 118 -17.93 6.78 8.18
CA VAL A 118 -16.56 7.03 8.61
C VAL A 118 -15.84 7.92 7.61
N ARG A 119 -15.21 8.97 8.12
CA ARG A 119 -14.38 9.92 7.39
C ARG A 119 -12.94 9.80 7.87
N ASP A 120 -12.07 9.24 7.04
CA ASP A 120 -10.63 9.15 7.32
C ASP A 120 -9.94 10.41 6.84
N LYS A 121 -9.16 11.07 7.71
CA LYS A 121 -8.56 12.40 7.48
C LYS A 121 -7.39 12.40 6.50
N GLY A 122 -7.00 11.26 5.94
CA GLY A 122 -5.88 11.16 5.02
C GLY A 122 -4.53 11.32 5.72
N TYR A 123 -3.48 10.96 5.00
CA TYR A 123 -2.12 10.98 5.51
C TYR A 123 -1.08 11.02 4.38
N TYR A 124 0.14 11.32 4.76
CA TYR A 124 1.32 11.33 3.90
C TYR A 124 2.46 10.62 4.61
N LYS A 125 3.31 9.93 3.84
CA LYS A 125 4.57 9.36 4.33
C LYS A 125 5.63 9.45 3.24
N LEU A 126 6.85 9.83 3.62
CA LEU A 126 8.02 9.78 2.74
C LEU A 126 9.13 8.99 3.42
N ASP A 127 9.61 7.96 2.75
CA ASP A 127 10.82 7.25 3.11
C ASP A 127 11.90 7.57 2.06
N THR A 128 13.15 7.69 2.50
CA THR A 128 14.30 7.86 1.61
C THR A 128 15.42 6.92 1.99
N SER A 129 16.22 6.51 1.02
CA SER A 129 17.41 5.70 1.30
C SER A 129 18.51 5.95 0.29
N ILE A 130 19.75 5.87 0.75
CA ILE A 130 20.94 5.83 -0.09
C ILE A 130 21.58 4.46 0.06
N GLU A 131 22.01 3.87 -1.05
CA GLU A 131 22.68 2.59 -1.05
C GLU A 131 23.93 2.62 -1.93
N LYS A 132 24.93 1.83 -1.53
CA LYS A 132 26.19 1.69 -2.23
C LYS A 132 26.57 0.22 -2.36
N LYS A 133 26.77 -0.22 -3.60
CA LYS A 133 27.32 -1.52 -3.96
C LYS A 133 28.82 -1.52 -3.73
N LEU A 134 29.32 -2.57 -3.09
CA LEU A 134 30.73 -2.80 -2.81
C LEU A 134 31.21 -4.05 -3.54
N TRP A 135 32.52 -4.14 -3.76
CA TRP A 135 33.18 -5.34 -4.32
C TRP A 135 32.50 -5.89 -5.58
N LYS A 136 32.25 -5.02 -6.58
CA LYS A 136 31.55 -5.38 -7.84
C LYS A 136 30.16 -6.01 -7.62
N GLY A 137 29.43 -5.53 -6.61
CA GLY A 137 28.08 -5.97 -6.30
C GLY A 137 27.99 -7.17 -5.35
N LYS A 138 29.12 -7.64 -4.80
CA LYS A 138 29.12 -8.67 -3.74
C LYS A 138 28.72 -8.12 -2.38
N GLY A 139 28.89 -6.82 -2.15
CA GLY A 139 28.41 -6.15 -0.94
C GLY A 139 27.38 -5.07 -1.25
N LEU A 140 26.51 -4.78 -0.29
CA LEU A 140 25.58 -3.65 -0.30
C LEU A 140 25.53 -3.04 1.10
N ILE A 141 25.73 -1.73 1.18
CA ILE A 141 25.42 -0.93 2.35
C ILE A 141 24.27 -0.01 1.99
N LYS A 142 23.24 0.07 2.83
CA LYS A 142 22.09 0.95 2.64
C LYS A 142 21.74 1.65 3.95
N ILE A 143 21.54 2.95 3.88
CA ILE A 143 21.02 3.76 4.97
C ILE A 143 19.63 4.24 4.54
N SER A 144 18.62 4.02 5.39
CA SER A 144 17.24 4.43 5.12
C SER A 144 16.72 5.31 6.26
N ILE A 145 16.02 6.38 5.90
CA ILE A 145 15.26 7.23 6.80
C ILE A 145 13.79 7.00 6.47
N HIS A 146 13.06 6.44 7.43
CA HIS A 146 11.63 6.17 7.33
C HIS A 146 10.85 7.34 7.92
N ASP A 147 9.73 7.68 7.29
CA ASP A 147 8.84 8.79 7.65
C ASP A 147 9.62 10.07 7.98
N VAL A 148 10.31 10.61 6.97
CA VAL A 148 11.23 11.77 7.07
C VAL A 148 10.61 12.93 7.85
N PHE A 149 9.31 13.16 7.69
CA PHE A 149 8.59 14.28 8.31
C PHE A 149 7.77 13.89 9.55
N ASP A 150 7.85 12.64 10.03
CA ASP A 150 6.99 12.11 11.09
C ASP A 150 5.51 12.46 10.86
N SER A 151 5.01 12.24 9.65
CA SER A 151 3.70 12.74 9.21
C SER A 151 2.59 11.70 9.30
N PHE A 152 2.91 10.42 9.44
CA PHE A 152 1.90 9.37 9.43
C PHE A 152 1.05 9.36 10.71
N ARG A 153 -0.26 9.62 10.57
CA ARG A 153 -1.25 9.58 11.66
C ARG A 153 -2.53 8.92 11.15
N ALA A 154 -3.08 7.98 11.91
CA ALA A 154 -4.42 7.47 11.65
C ALA A 154 -5.43 8.36 12.37
N ARG A 155 -6.38 8.92 11.63
CA ARG A 155 -7.37 9.87 12.13
C ARG A 155 -8.69 9.64 11.44
N ASN A 156 -9.71 9.28 12.21
CA ASN A 156 -11.03 8.94 11.68
C ASN A 156 -12.12 9.61 12.49
N ILE A 157 -13.17 10.07 11.82
CA ILE A 157 -14.37 10.59 12.45
C ILE A 157 -15.54 9.74 11.95
N SER A 158 -16.25 9.08 12.86
CA SER A 158 -17.48 8.35 12.54
C SER A 158 -18.66 9.16 13.04
N THR A 159 -19.62 9.47 12.17
CA THR A 159 -20.79 10.30 12.52
C THR A 159 -22.06 9.50 12.41
N TYR A 160 -22.79 9.39 13.53
CA TYR A 160 -24.10 8.76 13.61
C TYR A 160 -25.16 9.84 13.88
N SER A 161 -26.44 9.46 13.94
CA SER A 161 -27.57 10.38 14.13
C SER A 161 -27.43 11.29 15.36
N ASP A 162 -26.87 10.75 16.43
CA ASP A 162 -26.96 11.26 17.80
C ASP A 162 -25.59 11.38 18.47
N PHE A 163 -24.53 10.81 17.89
CA PHE A 163 -23.18 10.92 18.42
C PHE A 163 -22.10 10.85 17.33
N SER A 164 -20.86 11.17 17.71
CA SER A 164 -19.69 10.96 16.87
C SER A 164 -18.54 10.32 17.63
N PHE A 165 -17.74 9.51 16.93
CA PHE A 165 -16.49 8.97 17.44
C PHE A 165 -15.31 9.60 16.71
N GLN A 166 -14.33 10.06 17.48
CA GLN A 166 -13.05 10.49 16.96
C GLN A 166 -12.00 9.46 17.37
N PHE A 167 -11.31 8.92 16.38
CA PHE A 167 -10.17 8.04 16.57
C PHE A 167 -8.91 8.75 16.16
N PHE A 168 -7.90 8.71 17.02
CA PHE A 168 -6.55 9.23 16.75
C PHE A 168 -5.53 8.20 17.20
N GLN A 169 -4.60 7.85 16.31
CA GLN A 169 -3.44 7.04 16.65
C GLN A 169 -2.17 7.54 15.94
N LYS A 170 -1.13 7.80 16.72
CA LYS A 170 0.24 8.04 16.23
C LYS A 170 1.08 6.78 16.43
N ARG A 171 1.47 6.12 15.34
CA ARG A 171 2.45 5.02 15.37
C ARG A 171 3.86 5.61 15.33
N ARG A 172 4.86 4.90 15.89
CA ARG A 172 6.26 5.26 15.72
C ARG A 172 6.72 4.83 14.32
N THR A 173 6.72 5.78 13.40
CA THR A 173 7.03 5.56 11.98
C THR A 173 8.35 6.17 11.56
N GLN A 174 8.79 7.24 12.23
CA GLN A 174 10.09 7.86 11.97
C GLN A 174 11.23 7.03 12.54
N GLY A 175 12.23 6.74 11.71
CA GLY A 175 13.38 5.95 12.13
C GLY A 175 14.51 5.89 11.12
N LEU A 176 15.70 5.52 11.60
CA LEU A 176 16.88 5.27 10.79
C LEU A 176 17.15 3.76 10.74
N SER A 177 17.54 3.25 9.57
CA SER A 177 17.95 1.85 9.42
C SER A 177 19.26 1.76 8.64
N LEU A 178 20.18 0.94 9.15
CA LEU A 178 21.38 0.52 8.43
C LEU A 178 21.20 -0.93 7.99
N PHE A 179 21.40 -1.19 6.71
CA PHE A 179 21.32 -2.51 6.11
C PHE A 179 22.66 -2.87 5.48
N LEU A 180 23.17 -4.05 5.83
CA LEU A 180 24.40 -4.62 5.31
C LEU A 180 24.08 -5.97 4.70
N GLN A 181 24.47 -6.18 3.44
CA GLN A 181 24.36 -7.46 2.76
C GLN A 181 25.69 -7.83 2.12
N TYR A 182 26.07 -9.09 2.24
CA TYR A 182 27.23 -9.66 1.56
C TYR A 182 26.84 -10.99 0.90
N LYS A 183 27.29 -11.19 -0.33
CA LYS A 183 27.06 -12.41 -1.12
C LYS A 183 28.32 -13.25 -1.14
N PHE A 184 28.22 -14.48 -0.64
CA PHE A 184 29.27 -15.48 -0.74
C PHE A 184 29.10 -16.27 -2.04
N ASP A 185 30.05 -16.13 -2.96
CA ASP A 185 30.09 -16.95 -4.18
C ASP A 185 30.94 -18.19 -3.93
N ASN A 186 30.33 -19.38 -3.94
CA ASN A 186 31.07 -20.63 -3.92
C ASN A 186 31.42 -21.05 -5.36
N ASN A 187 32.48 -20.46 -5.91
CA ASN A 187 32.99 -20.79 -7.25
C ASN A 187 33.70 -22.17 -7.32
N LYS A 188 33.59 -23.00 -6.27
CA LYS A 188 34.12 -24.38 -6.35
C LYS A 188 33.24 -25.19 -7.28
N LYS A 189 33.80 -25.58 -8.44
CA LYS A 189 33.21 -26.61 -9.31
C LYS A 189 32.85 -27.81 -8.45
N VAL A 190 31.57 -28.11 -8.31
CA VAL A 190 31.10 -29.35 -7.71
C VAL A 190 31.65 -30.47 -8.59
N ASN A 191 32.66 -31.19 -8.10
CA ASN A 191 33.18 -32.36 -8.79
C ASN A 191 32.05 -33.39 -8.83
N LYS A 192 31.39 -33.51 -9.99
CA LYS A 192 30.45 -34.59 -10.29
C LYS A 192 31.24 -35.90 -10.39
N LYS A 193 31.71 -36.44 -9.27
CA LYS A 193 32.10 -37.85 -9.21
C LYS A 193 30.80 -38.64 -9.31
N SER A 194 30.58 -39.33 -10.44
CA SER A 194 29.44 -40.22 -10.56
C SER A 194 29.63 -41.36 -9.56
N VAL A 195 28.64 -41.52 -8.68
CA VAL A 195 28.56 -42.70 -7.82
C VAL A 195 28.04 -43.82 -8.71
N ARG A 196 28.94 -44.70 -9.18
CA ARG A 196 28.52 -45.94 -9.84
C ARG A 196 27.93 -46.87 -8.78
N SER A 197 26.61 -47.08 -8.82
CA SER A 197 25.98 -48.14 -8.06
C SER A 197 26.34 -49.50 -8.69
N SER A 198 27.18 -50.29 -8.02
CA SER A 198 27.33 -51.70 -8.30
C SER A 198 26.05 -52.42 -7.84
N GLN A 199 25.07 -52.55 -8.73
CA GLN A 199 23.98 -53.51 -8.54
C GLN A 199 24.31 -54.76 -9.36
N THR A 200 25.00 -55.71 -8.74
CA THR A 200 25.08 -57.08 -9.24
C THR A 200 23.75 -57.77 -8.97
N ARG A 201 22.86 -57.78 -9.96
CA ARG A 201 21.66 -58.65 -9.93
C ARG A 201 22.09 -60.06 -10.30
N TYR A 202 22.19 -60.95 -9.31
CA TYR A 202 22.15 -62.39 -9.55
C TYR A 202 20.75 -62.76 -10.04
N ARG A 203 20.68 -63.40 -11.21
CA ARG A 203 19.50 -64.16 -11.66
C ARG A 203 19.80 -65.64 -11.41
N LEU A 204 18.89 -66.30 -10.70
CA LEU A 204 18.74 -67.76 -10.64
C LEU A 204 18.23 -68.28 -11.98
#